data_AF-A0A2W4SPM4-F1
#
_entry.id   AF-A0A2W4SPM4-F1
#
_cell.length_a   1.000
_cell.length_b   1.000
_cell.length_c   1.000
_cell.angle_alpha   90.00
_cell.angle_beta   90.00
_cell.angle_gamma   90.00
#
_symmetry.space_group_name_H-M   'P 1'
#
loop_
_entity.id
_entity.type
_entity.pdbx_description
1 polymer ?
#
loop_
_entity_poly.entity_id
_entity_poly.type
_entity_poly.pdbx_seq_one_letter_code
_entity_poly.pdbx_strand_id
1 'polypeptide(L)'
;MKLRLFTVGLALAALMSMVINVWQHKLISDLRLKPVSVQSDEPYIQKAATYWGRKTGTTTSRAMNDRYGKVIFFAGQACVSLELEAGGVGGVPVYCFDERSGQLTGRYDNVE
;
A
#
# COMPACT_ATOMS: atom_id res chain seq x y z
N MET A 1 21.18 -58.26 14.11
CA MET A 1 20.21 -57.65 13.17
C MET A 1 19.50 -56.46 13.85
N LYS A 2 20.22 -55.36 14.16
CA LYS A 2 19.68 -54.18 14.86
C LYS A 2 20.15 -52.83 14.29
N LEU A 3 21.02 -52.85 13.28
CA LEU A 3 21.71 -51.66 12.76
C LEU A 3 20.94 -50.92 11.64
N ARG A 4 19.88 -51.53 11.09
CA ARG A 4 19.12 -50.96 9.95
C ARG A 4 17.90 -50.11 10.34
N LEU A 5 17.46 -50.16 11.60
CA LEU A 5 16.31 -49.35 12.06
C LEU A 5 16.70 -47.91 12.42
N PHE A 6 17.93 -47.66 12.87
CA PHE A 6 18.37 -46.32 13.29
C PHE A 6 18.57 -45.35 12.12
N THR A 7 19.03 -45.85 10.97
CA THR A 7 19.27 -45.01 9.78
C THR A 7 17.97 -44.53 9.13
N VAL A 8 16.91 -45.34 9.17
CA VAL A 8 15.59 -44.98 8.64
C VAL A 8 14.92 -43.90 9.51
N GLY A 9 15.05 -43.98 10.84
CA GLY A 9 14.50 -42.96 11.76
C GLY A 9 15.16 -41.58 11.62
N LEU A 10 16.47 -41.54 11.41
CA LEU A 10 17.22 -40.29 11.20
C LEU A 10 16.88 -39.61 9.85
N ALA A 11 16.69 -40.40 8.79
CA ALA A 11 16.27 -39.86 7.49
C ALA A 11 14.87 -39.22 7.55
N LEU A 12 13.93 -39.82 8.29
CA LEU A 12 12.58 -39.27 8.49
C LEU A 12 12.59 -37.95 9.28
N ALA A 13 13.44 -37.83 10.30
CA ALA A 13 13.56 -36.60 11.08
C ALA A 13 14.14 -35.42 10.26
N ALA A 14 15.11 -35.71 9.38
CA ALA A 14 15.68 -34.71 8.47
C ALA A 14 14.65 -34.22 7.44
N LEU A 15 13.85 -35.14 6.88
CA LEU A 15 12.80 -34.80 5.93
C LEU A 15 11.69 -33.97 6.59
N MET A 16 11.26 -34.33 7.80
CA MET A 16 10.27 -33.54 8.54
C MET A 16 10.77 -32.13 8.88
N SER A 17 12.06 -31.98 9.23
CA SER A 17 12.66 -30.67 9.50
C SER A 17 12.75 -29.80 8.25
N MET A 18 13.03 -30.39 7.08
CA MET A 18 12.98 -29.66 5.80
C MET A 18 11.56 -29.20 5.46
N VAL A 19 10.55 -30.05 5.67
CA VAL A 19 9.14 -29.69 5.43
C VAL A 19 8.73 -28.53 6.33
N ILE A 20 9.07 -28.56 7.62
CA ILE A 20 8.76 -27.47 8.55
C ILE A 20 9.45 -26.16 8.13
N ASN A 21 10.74 -26.20 7.77
CA ASN A 21 11.48 -25.01 7.34
C ASN A 21 10.93 -24.41 6.04
N VAL A 22 10.52 -25.25 5.08
CA VAL A 22 9.91 -24.80 3.82
C VAL A 22 8.53 -24.19 4.06
N TRP A 23 7.72 -24.79 4.94
CA TRP A 23 6.42 -24.23 5.33
C TRP A 23 6.58 -22.89 6.05
N GLN A 24 7.56 -22.76 6.97
CA GLN A 24 7.85 -21.49 7.64
C GLN A 24 8.31 -20.40 6.66
N HIS A 25 9.19 -20.74 5.71
CA HIS A 25 9.63 -19.78 4.69
C HIS A 25 8.48 -19.32 3.78
N LYS A 26 7.55 -20.21 3.43
CA LYS A 26 6.37 -19.86 2.63
C LYS A 26 5.43 -18.92 3.40
N LEU A 27 5.17 -19.21 4.68
CA LEU A 27 4.32 -18.39 5.54
C LEU A 27 4.89 -16.97 5.76
N ILE A 28 6.21 -16.85 5.93
CA ILE A 28 6.90 -15.56 6.06
C ILE A 28 6.90 -14.78 4.74
N SER A 29 6.99 -15.47 3.59
CA SER A 29 6.95 -14.85 2.27
C SER A 29 5.55 -14.33 1.93
N ASP A 30 4.50 -15.09 2.27
CA ASP A 30 3.10 -14.68 2.07
C ASP A 30 2.72 -13.49 2.99
N LEU A 31 3.31 -13.40 4.20
CA LEU A 31 3.15 -12.23 5.08
C LEU A 31 3.86 -10.97 4.56
N ARG A 32 4.91 -11.11 3.74
CA ARG A 32 5.67 -9.98 3.18
C ARG A 32 5.01 -9.35 1.95
N LEU A 33 4.01 -10.01 1.37
CA LEU A 33 3.31 -9.62 0.15
C LEU A 33 1.81 -9.39 0.40
N LYS A 34 1.43 -8.87 1.56
CA LYS A 34 0.10 -8.25 1.67
C LYS A 34 0.13 -6.99 0.80
N PRO A 35 -0.60 -6.91 -0.33
CA PRO A 35 -0.86 -5.61 -0.92
C PRO A 35 -1.54 -4.79 0.17
N VAL A 36 -0.91 -3.70 0.59
CA VAL A 36 -1.54 -2.69 1.43
C VAL A 36 -2.67 -2.09 0.60
N SER A 37 -3.83 -2.73 0.74
CA SER A 37 -5.18 -2.18 0.73
C SER A 37 -5.48 -1.04 -0.24
N VAL A 38 -5.93 -1.41 -1.44
CA VAL A 38 -6.74 -0.56 -2.34
C VAL A 38 -7.92 0.10 -1.58
N GLN A 39 -8.42 -0.54 -0.51
CA GLN A 39 -9.51 -0.03 0.33
C GLN A 39 -9.05 0.92 1.47
N SER A 40 -7.77 0.95 1.87
CA SER A 40 -7.28 1.94 2.86
C SER A 40 -6.90 3.27 2.25
N ASP A 41 -6.74 3.30 0.93
CA ASP A 41 -6.22 4.43 0.19
C ASP A 41 -7.33 5.42 -0.17
N GLU A 42 -8.53 4.88 -0.44
CA GLU A 42 -9.75 5.61 -0.78
C GLU A 42 -10.07 6.79 0.17
N PRO A 43 -10.01 6.68 1.51
CA PRO A 43 -10.25 7.82 2.40
C PRO A 43 -9.23 8.95 2.21
N TYR A 44 -7.97 8.66 1.91
CA TYR A 44 -6.95 9.69 1.67
C TYR A 44 -7.14 10.35 0.30
N ILE A 45 -7.50 9.57 -0.72
CA ILE A 45 -7.82 10.07 -2.05
C ILE A 45 -9.02 11.01 -1.99
N GLN A 46 -10.10 10.62 -1.30
CA GLN A 46 -11.29 11.45 -1.17
C GLN A 46 -11.01 12.76 -0.41
N LYS A 47 -10.14 12.72 0.61
CA LYS A 47 -9.67 13.92 1.30
C LYS A 47 -8.90 14.84 0.36
N ALA A 48 -7.89 14.33 -0.35
CA ALA A 48 -7.11 15.10 -1.31
C ALA A 48 -7.98 15.74 -2.40
N ALA A 49 -8.91 14.97 -2.96
CA ALA A 49 -9.90 15.44 -3.92
C ALA A 49 -10.78 16.57 -3.36
N THR A 50 -11.15 16.49 -2.08
CA THR A 50 -11.93 17.54 -1.40
C THR A 50 -11.12 18.83 -1.23
N TYR A 51 -9.84 18.73 -0.88
CA TYR A 51 -8.96 19.91 -0.81
C TYR A 51 -8.77 20.56 -2.18
N TRP A 52 -8.55 19.76 -3.22
CA TRP A 52 -8.43 20.26 -4.59
C TRP A 52 -9.72 20.88 -5.13
N GLY A 53 -10.86 20.24 -4.88
CA GLY A 53 -12.17 20.79 -5.19
C GLY A 53 -12.39 22.15 -4.53
N ARG A 54 -12.09 22.27 -3.23
CA ARG A 54 -12.15 23.56 -2.53
C ARG A 54 -11.22 24.61 -3.11
N LYS A 55 -9.99 24.23 -3.52
CA LYS A 55 -9.04 25.15 -4.15
C LYS A 55 -9.52 25.65 -5.51
N THR A 56 -10.10 24.77 -6.32
CA THR A 56 -10.55 25.06 -7.69
C THR A 56 -11.99 25.56 -7.77
N GLY A 57 -12.72 25.62 -6.65
CA GLY A 57 -14.14 25.96 -6.62
C GLY A 57 -15.05 24.88 -7.22
N THR A 58 -14.62 23.62 -7.21
CA THR A 58 -15.37 22.48 -7.76
C THR A 58 -15.76 21.45 -6.70
N THR A 59 -16.70 20.57 -7.02
CA THR A 59 -17.07 19.44 -6.14
C THR A 59 -15.96 18.39 -6.13
N THR A 60 -15.90 17.57 -5.09
CA THR A 60 -14.94 16.45 -5.00
C THR A 60 -14.99 15.53 -6.21
N SER A 61 -16.18 15.22 -6.73
CA SER A 61 -16.34 14.41 -7.94
C SER A 61 -15.76 15.09 -9.18
N ARG A 62 -16.03 16.39 -9.37
CA ARG A 62 -15.48 17.15 -10.50
C ARG A 62 -13.97 17.38 -10.38
N ALA A 63 -13.46 17.48 -9.15
CA ALA A 63 -12.03 17.59 -8.85
C ALA A 63 -11.24 16.32 -9.21
N MET A 64 -11.93 15.18 -9.35
CA MET A 64 -11.37 13.90 -9.81
C MET A 64 -11.63 13.63 -11.29
N ASN A 65 -12.28 14.54 -12.01
CA ASN A 65 -12.48 14.35 -13.45
C ASN A 65 -11.11 14.37 -14.14
N ASP A 66 -10.88 13.36 -15.00
CA ASP A 66 -9.61 13.15 -15.71
C ASP A 66 -8.40 12.98 -14.76
N ARG A 67 -8.65 12.50 -13.52
CA ARG A 67 -7.63 12.33 -12.48
C ARG A 67 -7.82 11.06 -11.69
N TYR A 68 -6.72 10.55 -11.17
CA TYR A 68 -6.72 9.46 -10.21
C TYR A 68 -5.77 9.76 -9.05
N GLY A 69 -6.09 9.21 -7.88
CA GLY A 69 -5.28 9.38 -6.68
C GLY A 69 -4.19 8.31 -6.62
N LYS A 70 -2.93 8.73 -6.47
CA LYS A 70 -1.82 7.86 -6.14
C LYS A 70 -1.40 8.11 -4.70
N VAL A 71 -1.55 7.10 -3.85
CA VAL A 71 -1.18 7.18 -2.43
C VAL A 71 0.22 6.61 -2.23
N ILE A 72 1.02 7.29 -1.42
CA ILE A 72 2.31 6.81 -0.94
C ILE A 72 2.37 7.00 0.57
N PHE A 73 2.71 5.94 1.28
CA PHE A 73 2.85 5.94 2.74
C PHE A 73 4.31 6.07 3.13
N PHE A 74 4.60 7.01 4.04
CA PHE A 74 5.93 7.27 4.58
C PHE A 74 5.85 7.57 6.07
N ALA A 75 6.49 6.75 6.90
CA ALA A 75 6.75 7.05 8.31
C ALA A 75 5.55 7.65 9.10
N GLY A 76 4.34 7.09 8.93
CA GLY A 76 3.13 7.57 9.60
C GLY A 76 2.41 8.72 8.89
N GLN A 77 2.74 8.97 7.62
CA GLN A 77 2.11 9.97 6.77
C GLN A 77 1.67 9.33 5.44
N ALA A 78 0.44 9.61 5.03
CA ALA A 78 -0.09 9.25 3.72
C ALA A 78 -0.08 10.49 2.81
N CYS A 79 0.70 10.46 1.74
CA CYS A 79 0.71 11.51 0.71
C CYS A 79 -0.05 11.04 -0.52
N VAL A 80 -0.92 11.89 -1.04
CA VAL A 80 -1.74 11.63 -2.22
C VAL A 80 -1.38 12.61 -3.32
N SER A 81 -0.93 12.10 -4.46
CA SER A 81 -0.83 12.84 -5.71
C SER A 81 -2.11 12.68 -6.52
N LEU A 82 -2.71 13.77 -6.98
CA LEU A 82 -3.85 13.72 -7.92
C LEU A 82 -3.32 13.79 -9.35
N GLU A 83 -2.87 12.64 -9.84
CA GLU A 83 -2.32 12.45 -11.17
C GLU A 83 -3.38 12.65 -12.25
N LEU A 84 -2.95 13.09 -13.43
CA LEU A 84 -3.82 13.20 -14.60
C LEU A 84 -3.94 11.87 -15.32
N GLU A 85 -5.14 11.55 -15.78
CA GLU A 85 -5.36 10.51 -16.77
C GLU A 85 -4.70 10.88 -18.11
N ALA A 86 -4.50 9.90 -18.98
CA ALA A 86 -3.88 10.12 -20.28
C ALA A 86 -4.67 11.15 -21.10
N GLY A 87 -4.04 12.29 -21.41
CA GLY A 87 -4.67 13.40 -22.13
C GLY A 87 -5.33 14.46 -21.24
N GLY A 88 -5.34 14.29 -19.91
CA GLY A 88 -5.76 15.32 -18.97
C GLY A 88 -4.83 16.54 -18.95
N VAL A 89 -5.36 17.70 -18.53
CA VAL A 89 -4.63 18.97 -18.50
C VAL A 89 -4.76 19.64 -17.13
N GLY A 90 -3.67 20.23 -16.64
CA GLY A 90 -3.59 21.04 -15.43
C GLY A 90 -2.52 20.58 -14.43
N GLY A 91 -2.39 21.28 -13.31
CA GLY A 91 -1.42 20.91 -12.28
C GLY A 91 -1.66 19.54 -11.62
N VAL A 92 -0.61 18.90 -11.10
CA VAL A 92 -0.68 17.65 -10.32
C VAL A 92 -0.41 17.97 -8.83
N PRO A 93 -1.46 18.22 -8.03
CA PRO A 93 -1.29 18.63 -6.63
C PRO A 93 -1.00 17.42 -5.74
N VAL A 94 -0.22 17.65 -4.68
CA VAL A 94 0.07 16.64 -3.65
C VAL A 94 -0.44 17.11 -2.28
N TYR A 95 -1.11 16.23 -1.55
CA TYR A 95 -1.60 16.47 -0.19
C TYR A 95 -1.12 15.37 0.75
N CYS A 96 -0.52 15.74 1.87
CA CYS A 96 0.00 14.82 2.85
C CYS A 96 -0.82 14.87 4.14
N PHE A 97 -1.11 13.70 4.70
CA PHE A 97 -1.93 13.51 5.88
C PHE A 97 -1.20 12.68 6.92
N ASP A 98 -1.26 13.07 8.18
CA ASP A 98 -0.86 12.20 9.28
C ASP A 98 -1.80 10.98 9.33
N GLU A 99 -1.25 9.76 9.36
CA GLU A 99 -2.05 8.54 9.28
C GLU A 99 -2.90 8.27 10.53
N ARG A 100 -2.47 8.77 11.69
CA ARG A 100 -3.15 8.52 12.97
C ARG A 100 -4.34 9.44 13.18
N SER A 101 -4.12 10.74 12.94
CA SER A 101 -5.13 11.79 13.12
C SER A 101 -5.91 12.07 11.85
N GLY A 102 -5.39 11.68 10.68
CA GLY A 102 -5.95 11.99 9.38
C GLY A 102 -5.92 13.48 9.03
N GLN A 103 -5.16 14.30 9.77
CA GLN A 103 -5.04 15.73 9.57
C GLN A 103 -4.07 16.05 8.43
N LEU A 104 -4.35 17.14 7.71
CA LEU A 104 -3.47 17.62 6.64
C LEU A 104 -2.18 18.18 7.27
N THR A 105 -1.04 17.59 6.93
CA THR A 105 0.30 18.01 7.40
C THR A 105 1.07 18.78 6.33
N GLY A 106 0.75 18.59 5.05
CA GLY A 106 1.41 19.27 3.94
C GLY A 106 0.51 19.43 2.72
N ARG A 107 0.67 20.56 2.01
CA ARG A 107 0.02 20.81 0.71
C ARG A 107 1.04 21.32 -0.30
N TYR A 108 0.99 20.77 -1.50
CA TYR A 108 1.81 21.16 -2.64
C TYR A 108 0.89 21.26 -3.85
N ASP A 109 0.04 22.28 -3.85
CA ASP A 109 -1.03 22.41 -4.84
C ASP A 109 -0.93 23.66 -5.70
N ASN A 110 0.09 24.51 -5.50
CA ASN A 110 0.39 25.68 -6.33
C ASN A 110 1.01 25.28 -7.67
N VAL A 111 0.22 24.53 -8.44
CA VAL A 111 0.54 24.01 -9.75
C VAL A 111 -0.62 24.44 -10.65
N GLU A 112 -0.31 25.17 -11.73
CA GLU A 112 -1.28 25.63 -12.73
C GLU A 112 -1.36 24.63 -13.88
#